data_AF-L7RR87-F1
#
_entry.id   AF-L7RR87-F1
#
_cell.length_a   1.000
_cell.length_b   1.000
_cell.length_c   1.000
_cell.angle_alpha   90.00
_cell.angle_beta   90.00
_cell.angle_gamma   90.00
#
_symmetry.space_group_name_H-M   'P 1'
#
loop_
_entity.id
_entity.type
_entity.pdbx_description
1 polymer ?
#
loop_
_entity_poly.entity_id
_entity_poly.type
_entity_poly.pdbx_seq_one_letter_code
_entity_poly.pdbx_strand_id
1 'polypeptide(L)'
;LLHVERNQPQFYRLENLYLDHNFIVTLKLSAHHTLNNLTLSHNDWDCNSLRALFRNVAHPAVHDADQYCKIDYHLEHGLCCKESDNPYLDRLLQCIALTSVVEKL
;
A
#
# COMPACT_ATOMS: atom_id res chain seq x y z
N LEU A 1 7.08 6.40 -6.98
CA LEU A 1 7.31 5.38 -5.93
C LEU A 1 7.39 6.07 -4.58
N LEU A 2 6.55 5.71 -3.62
CA LEU A 2 6.58 6.27 -2.27
C LEU A 2 7.00 5.19 -1.26
N HIS A 3 8.08 5.46 -0.53
CA HIS A 3 8.56 4.59 0.55
C HIS A 3 8.17 5.17 1.90
N VAL A 4 7.34 4.43 2.65
CA VAL A 4 6.91 4.81 4.00
C VAL A 4 7.71 4.01 5.02
N GLU A 5 8.73 4.63 5.62
CA GLU A 5 9.53 4.03 6.69
C GLU A 5 9.30 4.72 8.03
N ARG A 6 9.45 3.95 9.12
CA ARG A 6 9.45 4.44 10.52
C ARG A 6 8.24 5.33 10.87
N ASN A 7 7.09 5.05 10.26
CA ASN A 7 5.84 5.80 10.39
C ASN A 7 5.03 5.43 11.63
N GLN A 8 5.42 4.35 12.33
CA GLN A 8 4.69 3.84 13.49
C GLN A 8 4.41 4.92 14.53
N PRO A 9 5.41 5.67 15.07
CA PRO A 9 5.17 6.62 16.16
C PRO A 9 4.21 7.76 15.80
N GLN A 10 4.10 8.10 14.52
CA GLN A 10 3.23 9.16 14.02
C GLN A 10 1.81 8.65 13.80
N PHE A 11 1.65 7.48 13.16
CA PHE A 11 0.34 7.00 12.74
C PHE A 11 -0.45 6.32 13.86
N TYR A 12 0.19 5.79 14.92
CA TYR A 12 -0.57 5.08 15.97
C TYR A 12 -1.49 5.98 16.81
N ARG A 13 -1.28 7.30 16.79
CA ARG A 13 -2.08 8.28 17.55
C ARG A 13 -3.19 8.96 16.74
N LEU A 14 -3.28 8.64 15.46
CA LEU A 14 -4.28 9.24 14.58
C LEU A 14 -5.61 8.50 14.75
N GLU A 15 -6.71 9.23 14.63
CA GLU A 15 -8.06 8.66 14.53
C GLU A 15 -8.49 8.46 13.07
N ASN A 16 -8.01 9.32 12.17
CA ASN A 16 -8.33 9.29 10.75
C ASN A 16 -7.03 9.40 9.95
N LEU A 17 -6.82 8.50 8.99
CA LEU A 17 -5.65 8.47 8.13
C LEU A 17 -6.08 8.12 6.70
N TYR A 18 -5.93 9.08 5.79
CA TYR A 18 -6.32 8.91 4.40
C TYR A 18 -5.06 8.77 3.54
N LEU A 19 -4.88 7.60 2.93
CA LEU A 19 -3.69 7.26 2.14
C LEU A 19 -4.05 6.79 0.74
N ASP A 20 -5.31 6.86 0.34
CA ASP A 20 -5.76 6.51 -0.99
C ASP A 20 -5.11 7.39 -2.09
N HIS A 21 -5.12 6.91 -3.33
CA HIS A 21 -4.58 7.61 -4.50
C HIS A 21 -3.10 8.01 -4.38
N ASN A 22 -2.28 7.07 -3.93
CA ASN A 22 -0.83 7.24 -3.80
C ASN A 22 -0.08 6.10 -4.52
N PHE A 23 1.24 6.05 -4.35
CA PHE A 23 2.09 4.96 -4.84
C PHE A 23 2.80 4.25 -3.69
N ILE A 24 2.08 4.04 -2.58
CA ILE A 24 2.60 3.35 -1.39
C ILE A 24 2.68 1.85 -1.71
N VAL A 25 3.80 1.25 -1.31
CA VAL A 25 4.04 -0.18 -1.53
C VAL A 25 3.86 -0.98 -0.24
N THR A 26 4.33 -0.45 0.89
CA THR A 26 4.16 -1.12 2.19
C THR A 26 3.67 -0.14 3.24
N LEU A 27 2.83 -0.60 4.16
CA LEU A 27 2.41 0.14 5.34
C LEU A 27 2.47 -0.76 6.56
N LYS A 28 3.00 -0.24 7.67
CA LYS A 28 3.00 -0.91 8.97
C LYS A 28 2.27 -0.07 9.98
N LEU A 29 1.30 -0.67 10.65
CA LEU A 29 0.61 -0.09 11.80
C LEU A 29 0.83 -0.97 13.03
N SER A 30 0.88 -0.34 14.20
CA SER A 30 0.92 -1.05 15.49
C SER A 30 -0.44 -1.67 15.78
N ALA A 31 -0.48 -2.82 16.45
CA ALA A 31 -1.74 -3.40 16.96
C ALA A 31 -2.44 -2.51 18.01
N HIS A 32 -1.74 -1.50 18.56
CA HIS A 32 -2.28 -0.53 19.51
C HIS A 32 -2.59 0.84 18.87
N HIS A 33 -2.92 0.89 17.59
CA HIS A 33 -3.31 2.13 16.92
C HIS A 33 -4.70 2.62 17.39
N THR A 34 -4.97 3.92 17.23
CA THR A 34 -6.27 4.53 17.54
C THR A 34 -7.13 4.82 16.30
N LEU A 35 -6.76 4.29 15.13
CA LEU A 35 -7.43 4.57 13.87
C LEU A 35 -8.86 4.01 13.84
N ASN A 36 -9.81 4.89 13.49
CA ASN A 36 -11.22 4.61 13.22
C ASN A 36 -11.54 4.69 11.72
N ASN A 37 -10.83 5.55 10.99
CA ASN A 37 -11.02 5.73 9.55
C ASN A 37 -9.69 5.62 8.82
N LEU A 38 -9.61 4.67 7.89
CA LEU A 38 -8.45 4.38 7.07
C LEU A 38 -8.89 4.18 5.62
N THR A 39 -8.27 4.90 4.69
CA THR A 39 -8.43 4.68 3.25
C THR A 39 -7.10 4.29 2.61
N LEU A 40 -7.12 3.25 1.78
CA LEU A 40 -5.93 2.56 1.25
C LEU A 40 -6.02 2.24 -0.25
N SER A 41 -7.16 2.44 -0.90
CA SER A 41 -7.37 2.13 -2.33
C SER A 41 -6.44 2.95 -3.24
N HIS A 42 -6.31 2.55 -4.50
CA HIS A 42 -5.53 3.26 -5.50
C HIS A 42 -4.07 3.47 -5.06
N ASN A 43 -3.44 2.40 -4.59
CA ASN A 43 -2.02 2.32 -4.23
C ASN A 43 -1.33 1.16 -4.96
N ASP A 44 -0.04 0.94 -4.67
CA ASP A 44 0.79 -0.04 -5.37
C ASP A 44 1.28 -1.16 -4.45
N TRP A 45 0.34 -1.70 -3.66
CA TRP A 45 0.64 -2.54 -2.51
C TRP A 45 1.44 -3.81 -2.82
N ASP A 46 2.28 -4.17 -1.86
CA ASP A 46 2.81 -5.52 -1.68
C ASP A 46 1.81 -6.38 -0.91
N CYS A 47 1.56 -7.60 -1.40
CA CYS A 47 0.56 -8.49 -0.82
C CYS A 47 0.93 -8.96 0.59
N ASN A 48 2.20 -9.24 0.85
CA ASN A 48 2.64 -9.67 2.18
C ASN A 48 2.53 -8.53 3.20
N SER A 49 2.81 -7.29 2.79
CA SER A 49 2.57 -6.11 3.61
C SER A 49 1.09 -5.93 3.94
N LEU A 50 0.17 -6.10 2.98
CA LEU A 50 -1.27 -6.01 3.25
C LEU A 50 -1.72 -7.11 4.22
N ARG A 51 -1.34 -8.36 3.99
CA ARG A 51 -1.66 -9.48 4.91
C ARG A 51 -1.18 -9.20 6.33
N ALA A 52 0.00 -8.60 6.49
CA ALA A 52 0.51 -8.21 7.80
C ALA A 52 -0.26 -7.01 8.40
N LEU A 53 -0.63 -6.03 7.57
CA LEU A 53 -1.42 -4.86 7.99
C LEU A 53 -2.79 -5.26 8.53
N PHE A 54 -3.51 -6.12 7.81
CA PHE A 54 -4.85 -6.58 8.18
C PHE A 54 -4.88 -7.52 9.41
N ARG A 55 -3.72 -8.00 9.88
CA ARG A 55 -3.63 -8.64 11.21
C ARG A 55 -3.78 -7.64 12.36
N ASN A 56 -3.40 -6.38 12.12
CA ASN A 56 -3.45 -5.32 13.11
C ASN A 56 -4.66 -4.40 12.91
N VAL A 57 -5.17 -4.30 11.67
CA VAL A 57 -6.33 -3.47 11.31
C VAL A 57 -7.49 -4.38 10.91
N ALA A 58 -8.52 -4.46 11.75
CA ALA A 58 -9.76 -5.16 11.40
C ALA A 58 -10.73 -4.23 10.64
N HIS A 59 -11.55 -4.80 9.75
CA HIS A 59 -12.80 -4.15 9.31
C HIS A 59 -13.68 -3.94 10.55
N PRO A 60 -14.19 -2.72 10.82
CA PRO A 60 -14.63 -1.70 9.87
C PRO A 60 -13.69 -0.48 9.74
N ALA A 61 -12.43 -0.55 10.16
CA ALA A 61 -11.55 0.62 10.13
C ALA A 61 -11.13 1.05 8.71
N VAL A 62 -11.10 0.11 7.76
CA VAL A 62 -10.83 0.39 6.33
C VAL A 62 -12.15 0.66 5.61
N HIS A 63 -12.30 1.84 5.01
CA HIS A 63 -13.58 2.32 4.44
C HIS A 63 -13.61 2.39 2.92
N ASP A 64 -12.57 1.91 2.24
CA ASP A 64 -12.49 1.87 0.78
C ASP A 64 -11.92 0.54 0.26
N ALA A 65 -12.04 0.35 -1.05
CA ALA A 65 -11.60 -0.85 -1.75
C ALA A 65 -11.33 -0.53 -3.23
N ASP A 66 -10.46 -1.33 -3.84
CA ASP A 66 -10.25 -1.32 -5.29
C ASP A 66 -11.31 -2.21 -5.98
N GLN A 67 -11.78 -1.80 -7.15
CA GLN A 67 -12.74 -2.58 -7.94
C GLN A 67 -12.06 -3.53 -8.93
N TYR A 68 -10.94 -3.09 -9.52
CA TYR A 68 -10.21 -3.82 -10.56
C TYR A 68 -8.70 -3.61 -10.39
N CYS A 69 -7.93 -4.65 -10.68
CA CYS A 69 -6.47 -4.60 -10.59
C CYS A 69 -5.82 -4.64 -11.97
N LYS A 70 -4.65 -4.01 -12.10
CA LYS A 70 -3.80 -4.09 -13.29
C LYS A 70 -3.19 -5.50 -13.44
N ILE A 71 -2.58 -5.78 -14.59
CA ILE A 71 -1.93 -7.07 -14.84
C ILE A 71 -0.89 -7.39 -13.76
N ASP A 72 -0.81 -8.67 -13.38
CA ASP A 72 0.01 -9.22 -12.28
C ASP A 72 -0.38 -8.78 -10.86
N TYR A 73 -1.50 -8.06 -10.71
CA TYR A 73 -2.07 -7.69 -9.41
C TYR A 73 -3.37 -8.45 -9.19
N HIS A 74 -3.69 -8.71 -7.93
CA HIS A 74 -4.96 -9.30 -7.52
C HIS A 74 -5.48 -8.63 -6.25
N LEU A 75 -6.75 -8.90 -5.93
CA LEU A 75 -7.38 -8.36 -4.73
C LEU A 75 -6.96 -9.18 -3.49
N GLU A 76 -6.46 -8.50 -2.48
CA GLU A 76 -6.19 -9.01 -1.14
C GLU A 76 -6.94 -8.11 -0.16
N HIS A 77 -7.91 -8.67 0.57
CA HIS A 77 -8.80 -7.91 1.47
C HIS A 77 -9.48 -6.69 0.81
N GLY A 78 -9.80 -6.78 -0.49
CA GLY A 78 -10.45 -5.71 -1.25
C GLY A 78 -9.49 -4.64 -1.82
N LEU A 79 -8.18 -4.79 -1.67
CA LEU A 79 -7.18 -3.86 -2.22
C LEU A 79 -6.28 -4.58 -3.23
N CYS A 80 -5.88 -3.89 -4.29
CA CYS A 80 -4.99 -4.43 -5.30
C CYS A 80 -3.56 -4.51 -4.78
N CYS A 81 -2.94 -5.68 -4.91
CA CYS A 81 -1.54 -5.90 -4.56
C CYS A 81 -0.84 -6.83 -5.56
N LYS A 82 0.49 -6.81 -5.54
CA LYS A 82 1.33 -7.74 -6.30
C LYS A 82 2.31 -8.44 -5.38
N GLU A 83 2.47 -9.74 -5.57
CA GLU A 83 3.46 -10.55 -4.88
C GLU A 83 4.88 -10.16 -5.32
N SER A 84 5.79 -10.05 -4.35
CA SER A 84 7.20 -9.78 -4.60
C SER A 84 8.05 -10.13 -3.37
N ASP A 85 9.25 -10.67 -3.59
CA ASP A 85 10.24 -10.86 -2.53
C ASP A 85 10.92 -9.53 -2.14
N ASN A 86 11.02 -8.60 -3.09
CA ASN A 86 11.69 -7.31 -2.92
C ASN A 86 10.83 -6.18 -3.51
N PRO A 87 9.69 -5.84 -2.88
CA PRO A 87 8.64 -5.05 -3.51
C PRO A 87 9.11 -3.66 -3.94
N TYR A 88 9.94 -2.99 -3.15
CA TYR A 88 10.50 -1.68 -3.52
C TYR A 88 11.47 -1.75 -4.71
N LEU A 89 12.33 -2.77 -4.74
CA LEU A 89 13.28 -2.95 -5.83
C LEU A 89 12.54 -3.23 -7.15
N ASP A 90 11.52 -4.10 -7.10
CA ASP A 90 10.69 -4.40 -8.26
C ASP A 90 10.02 -3.15 -8.83
N ARG A 91 9.43 -2.31 -7.97
CA ARG A 91 8.82 -1.05 -8.43
C ARG A 91 9.84 -0.06 -8.95
N LEU A 92 11.01 0.03 -8.32
CA LEU A 92 12.08 0.91 -8.78
C LEU A 92 12.56 0.53 -10.19
N LEU A 93 12.79 -0.77 -10.43
CA LEU A 93 13.20 -1.28 -11.75
C LEU A 93 12.12 -1.02 -12.81
N GLN A 94 10.84 -1.20 -12.48
CA GLN A 94 9.73 -0.88 -13.37
C GLN A 94 9.66 0.62 -13.70
N CYS A 95 9.82 1.50 -12.70
CA CYS A 95 9.86 2.95 -12.93
C CYS A 95 11.03 3.34 -13.83
N ILE A 96 12.23 2.81 -13.59
CA ILE A 96 13.41 3.08 -14.43
C ILE A 96 13.18 2.60 -15.87
N ALA A 97 12.63 1.40 -16.05
CA ALA A 97 12.33 0.87 -17.37
C ALA A 97 11.32 1.77 -18.13
N LEU A 98 10.25 2.21 -17.47
CA LEU A 98 9.26 3.12 -18.07
C LEU A 98 9.86 4.49 -18.42
N THR A 99 10.59 5.12 -17.50
CA THR A 99 11.21 6.43 -17.75
C THR A 99 12.24 6.34 -18.87
N SER A 100 13.10 5.33 -18.86
CA SER A 100 14.14 5.17 -19.90
C SER A 100 13.58 4.85 -21.29
N VAL A 101 12.41 4.20 -21.38
CA VAL A 101 11.69 4.02 -22.65
C VAL A 101 11.14 5.35 -23.14
N VAL A 102 10.57 6.16 -22.25
CA VAL A 102 10.03 7.49 -22.58
C VAL A 102 11.12 8.46 -22.99
N GLU A 103 12.27 8.50 -22.31
CA GLU A 103 13.39 9.38 -22.63
C GLU A 103 14.12 9.01 -23.94
N LYS A 104 13.88 7.81 -24.47
CA LYS A 104 14.41 7.37 -25.76
C LYS A 104 13.52 7.73 -26.96
N LEU A 105 12.30 8.21 -26.72
CA LEU A 105 11.35 8.69 -27.74
C LEU A 105 11.56 10.18 -28.01
#